data_AF-A0A914H717-F1
#
_entry.id   AF-A0A914H717-F1
#
_cell.length_a   1.000
_cell.length_b   1.000
_cell.length_c   1.000
_cell.angle_alpha   90.00
_cell.angle_beta   90.00
_cell.angle_gamma   90.00
#
_symmetry.space_group_name_H-M   'P 1'
#
loop_
_entity.id
_entity.type
_entity.pdbx_description
1 polymer ?
#
loop_
_entity_poly.entity_id
_entity_poly.type
_entity_poly.pdbx_seq_one_letter_code
_entity_poly.pdbx_strand_id
1 'polypeptide(L)'
;MPVDEAGNGDQQQQQQQDGSLLQPEQQPQASHDRTRKAAAVTAKAKRRQAKNWNKKRRIPIAVSASAKYVPKSVQLNPRTQSYEVESILASFERNGRKAYYVNWLGYRGAQSWTLSEDTDATEFIANFCNKSSVEGCLDAFLGNEISESLAAELRNNPKYLEVCQLFGIGDHLHITEFNVSFCPNTAIALQKKAIDALPKFIRDCSSEIGIQAYANEYDWNFDRRLSGPLID
;
A
#
# COMPACT_ATOMS: atom_id res chain seq x y z
N MET A 1 -1.26 44.67 35.71
CA MET A 1 -2.57 45.30 35.48
C MET A 1 -3.55 44.20 35.09
N PRO A 2 -4.61 43.99 35.86
CA PRO A 2 -5.65 43.02 35.58
C PRO A 2 -6.72 43.63 34.66
N VAL A 3 -7.32 42.81 33.80
CA VAL A 3 -8.60 43.12 33.15
C VAL A 3 -9.48 41.89 33.25
N ASP A 4 -10.72 42.20 33.61
CA ASP A 4 -11.77 41.35 34.09
C ASP A 4 -12.63 40.74 32.97
N GLU A 5 -13.36 39.69 33.39
CA GLU A 5 -14.78 39.45 33.13
C GLU A 5 -15.35 39.14 31.72
N ALA A 6 -16.00 37.96 31.69
CA ALA A 6 -17.41 37.74 31.37
C ALA A 6 -17.88 37.47 29.92
N GLY A 7 -18.88 36.56 29.84
CA GLY A 7 -19.78 36.34 28.71
C GLY A 7 -19.76 34.89 28.23
N ASN A 8 -20.49 33.93 28.82
CA ASN A 8 -21.95 33.75 28.80
C ASN A 8 -22.53 33.73 27.37
N GLY A 9 -23.04 32.57 26.94
CA GLY A 9 -23.59 32.38 25.60
C GLY A 9 -24.17 30.99 25.34
N ASP A 10 -25.01 30.51 26.26
CA ASP A 10 -26.00 29.47 25.98
C ASP A 10 -26.94 29.94 24.86
N GLN A 11 -26.96 29.23 23.72
CA GLN A 11 -28.11 29.20 22.82
C GLN A 11 -28.39 27.77 22.38
N GLN A 12 -29.28 27.15 23.14
CA GLN A 12 -30.12 26.06 22.67
C GLN A 12 -31.05 26.58 21.56
N GLN A 13 -30.93 26.04 20.35
CA GLN A 13 -32.05 26.04 19.40
C GLN A 13 -32.56 24.61 19.27
N GLN A 14 -33.63 24.35 20.01
CA GLN A 14 -34.46 23.18 19.93
C GLN A 14 -35.46 23.41 18.78
N GLN A 15 -35.13 22.92 17.58
CA GLN A 15 -36.05 22.95 16.45
C GLN A 15 -36.95 21.72 16.52
N GLN A 16 -38.17 21.93 17.02
CA GLN A 16 -39.28 21.00 16.91
C GLN A 16 -39.71 20.95 15.44
N GLN A 17 -39.56 19.78 14.80
CA GLN A 17 -40.27 19.48 13.57
C GLN A 17 -41.32 18.39 13.86
N ASP A 18 -42.57 18.88 13.85
CA ASP A 18 -43.77 18.25 13.30
C ASP A 18 -43.46 17.01 12.45
N GLY A 19 -44.04 15.84 12.69
CA GLY A 19 -45.48 15.65 12.77
C GLY A 19 -45.99 15.03 11.47
N SER A 20 -45.57 13.81 11.17
CA SER A 20 -46.21 12.97 10.15
C SER A 20 -46.07 11.50 10.54
N LEU A 21 -46.98 11.09 11.42
CA LEU A 21 -47.20 9.73 11.88
C LEU A 21 -47.84 8.93 10.73
N LEU A 22 -47.02 8.37 9.85
CA LEU A 22 -47.46 7.35 8.90
C LEU A 22 -47.71 6.05 9.67
N GLN A 23 -48.97 5.64 9.72
CA GLN A 23 -49.38 4.34 10.26
C GLN A 23 -48.67 3.22 9.49
N PRO A 24 -47.94 2.31 10.17
CA PRO A 24 -47.48 1.10 9.53
C PRO A 24 -48.68 0.18 9.28
N GLU A 25 -49.00 0.01 8.01
CA GLU A 25 -49.92 -1.02 7.51
C GLU A 25 -49.45 -2.39 8.03
N GLN A 26 -50.21 -2.93 8.98
CA GLN A 26 -49.95 -4.24 9.58
C GLN A 26 -50.28 -5.33 8.54
N GLN A 27 -49.27 -5.69 7.75
CA GLN A 27 -49.30 -6.93 6.98
C GLN A 27 -49.12 -8.14 7.91
N PRO A 28 -49.83 -9.26 7.67
CA PRO A 28 -49.84 -10.44 8.54
C PRO A 28 -48.45 -11.11 8.65
N GLN A 29 -47.84 -11.03 9.84
CA GLN A 29 -46.45 -11.43 10.14
C GLN A 29 -46.22 -12.94 10.43
N ALA A 30 -47.13 -13.85 10.06
CA ALA A 30 -47.06 -15.22 10.56
C ALA A 30 -46.24 -16.23 9.72
N SER A 31 -45.75 -15.89 8.52
CA SER A 31 -45.11 -16.86 7.60
C SER A 31 -43.65 -16.58 7.22
N HIS A 32 -43.07 -15.43 7.59
CA HIS A 32 -41.74 -15.00 7.12
C HIS A 32 -40.54 -15.53 7.93
N ASP A 33 -40.76 -16.17 9.08
CA ASP A 33 -39.65 -16.53 9.97
C ASP A 33 -38.98 -17.86 9.59
N ARG A 34 -39.66 -18.74 8.84
CA ARG A 34 -39.08 -20.00 8.34
C ARG A 34 -38.20 -19.81 7.11
N THR A 35 -38.50 -18.86 6.23
CA THR A 35 -37.70 -18.58 5.03
C THR A 35 -36.41 -17.83 5.34
N ARG A 36 -36.38 -16.97 6.38
CA ARG A 36 -35.15 -16.28 6.83
C ARG A 36 -34.07 -17.23 7.35
N LYS A 37 -34.45 -18.30 8.04
CA LYS A 37 -33.49 -19.30 8.56
C LYS A 37 -32.84 -20.13 7.45
N ALA A 38 -33.59 -20.51 6.41
CA ALA A 38 -33.04 -21.25 5.26
C ALA A 38 -32.06 -20.40 4.41
N ALA A 39 -32.34 -19.10 4.24
CA ALA A 39 -31.46 -18.17 3.53
C ALA A 39 -30.13 -17.92 4.27
N ALA A 40 -30.17 -17.84 5.61
CA ALA A 40 -28.96 -17.65 6.42
C ALA A 40 -28.01 -18.86 6.38
N VAL A 41 -28.54 -20.09 6.31
CA VAL A 41 -27.74 -21.32 6.23
C VAL A 41 -27.07 -21.46 4.87
N THR A 42 -27.79 -21.17 3.78
CA THR A 42 -27.24 -21.20 2.41
C THR A 42 -26.20 -20.10 2.18
N ALA A 43 -26.37 -18.91 2.75
CA ALA A 43 -25.37 -17.84 2.71
C ALA A 43 -24.07 -18.22 3.46
N LYS A 44 -24.17 -18.87 4.62
CA LYS A 44 -22.99 -19.37 5.37
C LYS A 44 -22.23 -20.46 4.60
N ALA A 45 -22.93 -21.36 3.91
CA ALA A 45 -22.30 -22.40 3.09
C ALA A 45 -21.56 -21.83 1.88
N LYS A 46 -22.17 -20.90 1.14
CA LYS A 46 -21.52 -20.20 0.01
C LYS A 46 -20.27 -19.42 0.47
N ARG A 47 -20.32 -18.75 1.62
CA ARG A 47 -19.16 -18.04 2.19
C ARG A 47 -18.00 -18.97 2.55
N ARG A 48 -18.28 -20.21 3.00
CA ARG A 48 -17.25 -21.23 3.27
C ARG A 48 -16.63 -21.77 1.97
N GLN A 49 -17.43 -22.01 0.93
CA GLN A 49 -16.92 -22.45 -0.38
C GLN A 49 -16.02 -21.40 -1.04
N ALA A 50 -16.42 -20.12 -1.04
CA ALA A 50 -15.61 -19.04 -1.59
C ALA A 50 -14.24 -18.89 -0.88
N LYS A 51 -14.22 -19.04 0.46
CA LYS A 51 -12.98 -19.02 1.24
C LYS A 51 -12.03 -20.17 0.87
N ASN A 52 -12.57 -21.36 0.63
CA ASN A 52 -11.75 -22.52 0.26
C ASN A 52 -11.24 -22.41 -1.19
N TRP A 53 -12.06 -21.88 -2.10
CA TRP A 53 -11.68 -21.62 -3.49
C TRP A 53 -10.50 -20.66 -3.61
N ASN A 54 -10.56 -19.54 -2.88
CA ASN A 54 -9.47 -18.56 -2.85
C ASN A 54 -8.18 -19.12 -2.21
N LYS A 55 -8.30 -20.09 -1.29
CA LYS A 55 -7.13 -20.75 -0.68
C LYS A 55 -6.41 -21.68 -1.66
N LYS A 56 -7.15 -22.36 -2.56
CA LYS A 56 -6.59 -23.32 -3.52
C LYS A 56 -5.93 -22.69 -4.75
N ARG A 57 -6.26 -21.42 -5.08
CA ARG A 57 -5.67 -20.70 -6.21
C ARG A 57 -4.67 -19.61 -5.80
N ARG A 58 -4.17 -19.61 -4.56
CA ARG A 58 -3.04 -18.75 -4.22
C ARG A 58 -1.85 -19.20 -5.05
N ILE A 59 -1.55 -18.47 -6.11
CA ILE A 59 -0.30 -18.63 -6.86
C ILE A 59 0.79 -18.22 -5.86
N PRO A 60 1.70 -19.14 -5.48
CA PRO A 60 2.77 -18.79 -4.57
C PRO A 60 3.66 -17.78 -5.27
N ILE A 61 3.73 -16.59 -4.70
CA ILE A 61 4.68 -15.56 -5.12
C ILE A 61 6.05 -16.00 -4.65
N ALA A 62 7.03 -15.95 -5.54
CA ALA A 62 8.40 -16.25 -5.23
C ALA A 62 9.22 -14.96 -5.19
N VAL A 63 9.91 -14.71 -4.08
CA VAL A 63 11.09 -13.84 -4.09
C VAL A 63 12.30 -14.73 -4.33
N SER A 64 13.22 -14.26 -5.17
CA SER A 64 14.42 -15.00 -5.53
C SER A 64 15.23 -15.39 -4.29
N ALA A 65 15.87 -16.57 -4.32
CA ALA A 65 16.84 -16.97 -3.29
C ALA A 65 18.03 -15.99 -3.18
N SER A 66 18.30 -15.21 -4.24
CA SER A 66 19.35 -14.18 -4.26
C SER A 66 18.95 -12.89 -3.55
N ALA A 67 17.71 -12.76 -3.08
CA ALA A 67 17.24 -11.57 -2.42
C ALA A 67 18.02 -11.31 -1.12
N LYS A 68 18.68 -10.16 -1.05
CA LYS A 68 19.60 -9.83 0.05
C LYS A 68 18.88 -9.50 1.35
N TYR A 69 17.69 -8.92 1.26
CA TYR A 69 16.97 -8.31 2.39
C TYR A 69 15.90 -9.22 3.01
N VAL A 70 16.16 -10.53 2.99
CA VAL A 70 15.28 -11.52 3.61
C VAL A 70 15.72 -11.77 5.06
N PRO A 71 14.82 -11.65 6.05
CA PRO A 71 15.16 -11.92 7.45
C PRO A 71 15.62 -13.35 7.62
N LYS A 72 16.63 -13.56 8.47
CA LYS A 72 17.19 -14.90 8.77
C LYS A 72 16.17 -15.89 9.33
N SER A 73 15.05 -15.39 9.87
CA SER A 73 13.94 -16.21 10.37
C SER A 73 13.06 -16.79 9.27
N VAL A 74 13.11 -16.23 8.05
CA VAL A 74 12.36 -16.71 6.89
C VAL A 74 13.18 -17.80 6.20
N GLN A 75 12.66 -19.02 6.18
CA GLN A 75 13.32 -20.15 5.53
C GLN A 75 12.91 -20.24 4.06
N LEU A 76 13.88 -20.60 3.23
CA LEU A 76 13.67 -20.85 1.81
C LEU A 76 12.79 -22.10 1.64
N ASN A 77 11.83 -22.06 0.72
CA ASN A 77 11.05 -23.26 0.41
C ASN A 77 11.96 -24.28 -0.29
N PRO A 78 12.16 -25.50 0.27
CA PRO A 78 13.09 -26.48 -0.30
C PRO A 78 12.66 -26.99 -1.67
N ARG A 79 11.36 -26.91 -2.00
CA ARG A 79 10.81 -27.39 -3.27
C ARG A 79 11.00 -26.39 -4.40
N THR A 80 10.78 -25.11 -4.14
CA THR A 80 10.81 -24.05 -5.17
C THR A 80 12.11 -23.25 -5.16
N GLN A 81 12.95 -23.41 -4.14
CA GLN A 81 14.15 -22.61 -3.91
C GLN A 81 13.85 -21.10 -3.95
N SER A 82 12.69 -20.72 -3.43
CA SER A 82 12.23 -19.34 -3.38
C SER A 82 11.53 -19.04 -2.05
N TYR A 83 11.47 -17.76 -1.71
CA TYR A 83 10.73 -17.30 -0.54
C TYR A 83 9.29 -16.99 -0.92
N GLU A 84 8.33 -17.50 -0.16
CA GLU A 84 6.91 -17.29 -0.45
C GLU A 84 6.39 -16.00 0.21
N VAL A 85 5.78 -15.14 -0.60
CA VAL A 85 5.16 -13.88 -0.11
C VAL A 85 3.65 -14.06 0.06
N GLU A 86 3.12 -13.64 1.20
CA GLU A 86 1.69 -13.65 1.50
C GLU A 86 0.96 -12.41 0.96
N SER A 87 1.56 -11.23 1.14
CA SER A 87 0.97 -9.95 0.69
C SER A 87 1.99 -8.82 0.66
N ILE A 88 1.79 -7.85 -0.24
CA ILE A 88 2.52 -6.57 -0.25
C ILE A 88 1.74 -5.57 0.61
N LEU A 89 2.42 -4.95 1.57
CA LEU A 89 1.83 -4.03 2.55
C LEU A 89 2.06 -2.56 2.21
N ALA A 90 3.24 -2.25 1.67
CA ALA A 90 3.62 -0.90 1.27
C ALA A 90 4.50 -0.95 0.02
N SER A 91 4.55 0.16 -0.71
CA SER A 91 5.54 0.39 -1.75
C SER A 91 6.25 1.71 -1.51
N PHE A 92 7.52 1.74 -1.87
CA PHE A 92 8.39 2.89 -1.76
C PHE A 92 9.07 3.09 -3.11
N GLU A 93 9.14 4.34 -3.57
CA GLU A 93 9.81 4.68 -4.82
C GLU A 93 10.83 5.80 -4.61
N ARG A 94 12.05 5.59 -5.11
CA ARG A 94 13.10 6.61 -5.10
C ARG A 94 13.99 6.45 -6.31
N ASN A 95 14.26 7.55 -7.02
CA ASN A 95 15.08 7.58 -8.22
C ASN A 95 14.64 6.54 -9.28
N GLY A 96 13.33 6.39 -9.46
CA GLY A 96 12.74 5.41 -10.40
C GLY A 96 12.86 3.94 -10.00
N ARG A 97 13.48 3.64 -8.84
CA ARG A 97 13.53 2.28 -8.30
C ARG A 97 12.43 2.07 -7.29
N LYS A 98 11.76 0.92 -7.39
CA LYS A 98 10.66 0.53 -6.50
C LYS A 98 11.12 -0.53 -5.50
N ALA A 99 10.64 -0.41 -4.28
CA ALA A 99 10.78 -1.40 -3.23
C ALA A 99 9.40 -1.69 -2.63
N TYR A 100 9.23 -2.91 -2.13
CA TYR A 100 7.99 -3.40 -1.55
C TYR A 100 8.21 -3.87 -0.12
N TYR A 101 7.32 -3.50 0.78
CA TYR A 101 7.30 -4.05 2.13
C TYR A 101 6.43 -5.30 2.12
N VAL A 102 7.07 -6.45 2.24
CA VAL A 102 6.45 -7.77 2.05
C VAL A 102 6.15 -8.45 3.37
N ASN A 103 4.98 -9.08 3.43
CA ASN A 103 4.61 -10.02 4.47
C ASN A 103 4.87 -11.44 3.96
N TRP A 104 5.77 -12.17 4.62
CA TRP A 104 6.21 -13.50 4.21
C TRP A 104 5.24 -14.58 4.65
N LEU A 105 4.98 -15.55 3.77
CA LEU A 105 4.03 -16.61 4.04
C LEU A 105 4.55 -17.53 5.15
N GLY A 106 3.76 -17.65 6.23
CA GLY A 106 4.11 -18.51 7.37
C GLY A 106 5.03 -17.87 8.41
N TYR A 107 5.55 -16.66 8.17
CA TYR A 107 6.49 -15.99 9.08
C TYR A 107 5.89 -14.70 9.66
N ARG A 108 5.14 -14.87 10.74
CA ARG A 108 4.51 -13.73 11.44
C ARG A 108 5.56 -12.81 12.04
N GLY A 109 5.43 -11.51 11.75
CA GLY A 109 6.29 -10.48 12.32
C GLY A 109 7.66 -10.35 11.64
N ALA A 110 7.92 -11.13 10.59
CA ALA A 110 9.17 -11.09 9.83
C ALA A 110 9.07 -10.16 8.61
N GLN A 111 8.20 -9.15 8.61
CA GLN A 111 8.03 -8.27 7.44
C GLN A 111 9.33 -7.52 7.14
N SER A 112 9.65 -7.34 5.86
CA SER A 112 10.85 -6.63 5.43
C SER A 112 10.65 -5.94 4.09
N TRP A 113 11.52 -4.98 3.80
CA TRP A 113 11.61 -4.35 2.49
C TRP A 113 12.39 -5.25 1.52
N THR A 114 11.91 -5.34 0.29
CA THR A 114 12.55 -6.04 -0.83
C THR A 114 12.55 -5.16 -2.06
N LEU A 115 13.58 -5.27 -2.91
CA LEU A 115 13.64 -4.54 -4.17
C LEU A 115 12.67 -5.15 -5.19
N SER A 116 12.16 -4.33 -6.11
CA SER A 116 11.34 -4.82 -7.22
C SER A 116 12.07 -5.82 -8.10
N GLU A 117 13.38 -5.64 -8.29
CA GLU A 117 14.26 -6.53 -9.08
C GLU A 117 14.37 -7.94 -8.48
N ASP A 118 14.28 -8.06 -7.16
CA ASP A 118 14.38 -9.33 -6.43
C ASP A 118 13.02 -10.05 -6.32
N THR A 119 11.93 -9.38 -6.70
CA THR A 119 10.57 -9.77 -6.36
C THR A 119 9.75 -10.08 -7.61
N ASP A 120 9.56 -11.37 -7.90
CA ASP A 120 8.68 -11.82 -8.99
C ASP A 120 7.23 -11.95 -8.48
N ALA A 121 6.61 -10.80 -8.24
CA ALA A 121 5.27 -10.69 -7.63
C ALA A 121 4.27 -9.90 -8.48
N THR A 122 4.36 -10.03 -9.81
CA THR A 122 3.62 -9.18 -10.77
C THR A 122 2.13 -9.04 -10.46
N GLU A 123 1.43 -10.13 -10.12
CA GLU A 123 -0.01 -10.07 -9.80
C GLU A 123 -0.33 -9.25 -8.54
N PHE A 124 0.51 -9.38 -7.50
CA PHE A 124 0.30 -8.68 -6.23
C PHE A 124 0.74 -7.23 -6.33
N ILE A 125 1.78 -6.96 -7.10
CA ILE A 125 2.20 -5.61 -7.46
C ILE A 125 1.07 -4.93 -8.24
N ALA A 126 0.52 -5.58 -9.26
CA ALA A 126 -0.60 -5.03 -10.02
C ALA A 126 -1.85 -4.79 -9.15
N ASN A 127 -2.20 -5.75 -8.29
CA ASN A 127 -3.33 -5.61 -7.35
C ASN A 127 -3.08 -4.49 -6.32
N PHE A 128 -1.85 -4.37 -5.83
CA PHE A 128 -1.42 -3.31 -4.93
C PHE A 128 -1.55 -1.96 -5.65
N CYS A 129 -0.93 -1.80 -6.82
CA CYS A 129 -0.97 -0.56 -7.60
C CYS A 129 -2.40 -0.13 -7.91
N ASN A 130 -3.24 -1.04 -8.41
CA ASN A 130 -4.65 -0.72 -8.69
C ASN A 130 -5.38 -0.20 -7.46
N LYS A 131 -5.14 -0.80 -6.30
CA LYS A 131 -5.78 -0.42 -5.04
C LYS A 131 -5.25 0.88 -4.47
N SER A 132 -3.92 1.00 -4.39
CA SER A 132 -3.24 2.18 -3.86
C SER A 132 -3.46 3.40 -4.75
N SER A 133 -3.57 3.22 -6.07
CA SER A 133 -3.86 4.33 -6.98
C SER A 133 -5.29 4.83 -6.81
N VAL A 134 -6.29 3.95 -6.70
CA VAL A 134 -7.68 4.40 -6.48
C VAL A 134 -7.84 5.09 -5.13
N GLU A 135 -7.33 4.51 -4.05
CA GLU A 135 -7.40 5.17 -2.74
C GLU A 135 -6.58 6.44 -2.69
N GLY A 136 -5.36 6.44 -3.26
CA GLY A 136 -4.53 7.63 -3.33
C GLY A 136 -5.16 8.76 -4.15
N CYS A 137 -5.90 8.46 -5.22
CA CYS A 137 -6.68 9.46 -5.94
C CYS A 137 -7.80 10.05 -5.08
N LEU A 138 -8.49 9.22 -4.29
CA LEU A 138 -9.53 9.69 -3.37
C LEU A 138 -8.91 10.54 -2.25
N ASP A 139 -7.78 10.11 -1.70
CA ASP A 139 -7.03 10.86 -0.70
C ASP A 139 -6.60 12.23 -1.23
N ALA A 140 -6.13 12.29 -2.49
CA ALA A 140 -5.82 13.55 -3.15
C ALA A 140 -7.03 14.50 -3.22
N PHE A 141 -8.22 13.97 -3.56
CA PHE A 141 -9.45 14.78 -3.59
C PHE A 141 -9.90 15.24 -2.20
N LEU A 142 -9.62 14.45 -1.16
CA LEU A 142 -9.96 14.79 0.22
C LEU A 142 -8.93 15.72 0.88
N GLY A 143 -7.85 16.07 0.17
CA GLY A 143 -6.75 16.89 0.70
C GLY A 143 -5.82 16.14 1.65
N ASN A 144 -5.86 14.81 1.65
CA ASN A 144 -4.94 13.97 2.41
C ASN A 144 -3.57 13.89 1.73
N GLU A 145 -2.56 13.46 2.48
CA GLU A 145 -1.21 13.25 1.96
C GLU A 145 -1.15 12.04 1.01
N ILE A 146 -0.46 12.21 -0.12
CA ILE A 146 -0.28 11.17 -1.14
C ILE A 146 1.20 10.95 -1.48
N SER A 147 1.53 9.87 -2.18
CA SER A 147 2.90 9.62 -2.64
C SER A 147 3.28 10.62 -3.75
N GLU A 148 4.57 10.99 -3.83
CA GLU A 148 5.09 11.89 -4.85
C GLU A 148 4.91 11.31 -6.26
N SER A 149 5.10 9.99 -6.40
CA SER A 149 4.89 9.30 -7.68
C SER A 149 3.45 9.45 -8.18
N LEU A 150 2.47 9.30 -7.28
CA LEU A 150 1.07 9.49 -7.61
C LEU A 150 0.74 10.95 -7.87
N ALA A 151 1.31 11.87 -7.07
CA ALA A 151 1.13 13.31 -7.28
C ALA A 151 1.63 13.75 -8.67
N ALA A 152 2.78 13.22 -9.11
CA ALA A 152 3.31 13.46 -10.45
C ALA A 152 2.38 12.90 -11.54
N GLU A 153 1.82 11.70 -11.35
CA GLU A 153 0.87 11.10 -12.30
C GLU A 153 -0.43 11.93 -12.39
N LEU A 154 -0.97 12.36 -11.24
CA LEU A 154 -2.20 13.16 -11.17
C LEU A 154 -2.06 14.54 -11.82
N ARG A 155 -0.92 15.23 -11.61
CA ARG A 155 -0.64 16.53 -12.24
C ARG A 155 -0.63 16.46 -13.77
N ASN A 156 -0.24 15.31 -14.32
CA ASN A 156 -0.20 15.10 -15.77
C ASN A 156 -1.54 14.60 -16.34
N ASN A 157 -2.55 14.35 -15.49
CA ASN A 157 -3.83 13.80 -15.91
C ASN A 157 -4.88 14.92 -16.12
N PRO A 158 -5.33 15.19 -17.36
CA PRO A 158 -6.26 16.29 -17.63
C PRO A 158 -7.63 16.08 -16.94
N LYS A 159 -8.08 14.83 -16.78
CA LYS A 159 -9.35 14.53 -16.11
C LYS A 159 -9.29 14.85 -14.62
N TYR A 160 -8.13 14.67 -13.99
CA TYR A 160 -7.95 15.04 -12.60
C TYR A 160 -8.08 16.56 -12.43
N LEU A 161 -7.42 17.33 -13.29
CA LEU A 161 -7.48 18.79 -13.29
C LEU A 161 -8.91 19.32 -13.54
N GLU A 162 -9.65 18.72 -14.48
CA GLU A 162 -11.08 19.05 -14.72
C GLU A 162 -11.93 18.85 -13.47
N VAL A 163 -11.71 17.74 -12.75
CA VAL A 163 -12.43 17.46 -11.49
C VAL A 163 -12.04 18.47 -10.41
N CYS A 164 -10.74 18.76 -10.23
CA CYS A 164 -10.30 19.79 -9.28
C CYS A 164 -10.96 21.14 -9.56
N GLN A 165 -11.04 21.55 -10.83
CA GLN A 165 -11.71 22.78 -11.24
C GLN A 165 -13.22 22.75 -10.94
N LEU A 166 -13.90 21.63 -11.23
CA LEU A 166 -15.34 21.47 -11.01
C LEU A 166 -15.72 21.59 -9.53
N PHE A 167 -14.89 21.05 -8.64
CA PHE A 167 -15.12 21.06 -7.19
C PHE A 167 -14.47 22.24 -6.46
N GLY A 168 -13.76 23.12 -7.19
CA GLY A 168 -13.03 24.25 -6.59
C GLY A 168 -11.90 23.82 -5.64
N ILE A 169 -11.36 22.61 -5.84
CA ILE A 169 -10.22 22.10 -5.07
C ILE A 169 -8.96 22.71 -5.67
N GLY A 170 -8.18 23.45 -4.87
CA GLY A 170 -6.91 24.01 -5.31
C GLY A 170 -5.90 22.92 -5.72
N ASP A 171 -4.92 23.27 -6.55
CA ASP A 171 -3.86 22.35 -7.04
C ASP A 171 -2.81 21.99 -5.95
N HIS A 172 -3.20 22.07 -4.69
CA HIS A 172 -2.33 21.83 -3.55
C HIS A 172 -2.38 20.36 -3.17
N LEU A 173 -1.63 19.55 -3.89
CA LEU A 173 -1.36 18.16 -3.51
C LEU A 173 -0.39 18.12 -2.32
N HIS A 174 -0.84 17.56 -1.21
CA HIS A 174 0.01 17.29 -0.05
C HIS A 174 0.84 16.03 -0.33
N ILE A 175 2.16 16.17 -0.40
CA ILE A 175 3.07 15.04 -0.70
C ILE A 175 3.66 14.51 0.61
N THR A 176 3.57 13.19 0.80
CA THR A 176 4.19 12.48 1.92
C THR A 176 5.72 12.63 1.88
N GLU A 177 6.35 12.84 3.04
CA GLU A 177 7.80 13.03 3.17
C GLU A 177 8.61 11.83 2.64
N PHE A 178 8.06 10.61 2.74
CA PHE A 178 8.80 9.38 2.46
C PHE A 178 8.46 8.71 1.13
N ASN A 179 7.62 9.30 0.27
CA ASN A 179 7.13 8.69 -0.97
C ASN A 179 6.72 7.21 -0.81
N VAL A 180 6.03 6.92 0.31
CA VAL A 180 5.53 5.58 0.64
C VAL A 180 4.04 5.55 0.40
N SER A 181 3.58 4.55 -0.35
CA SER A 181 2.16 4.22 -0.45
C SER A 181 1.86 2.94 0.31
N PHE A 182 0.69 2.88 0.95
CA PHE A 182 0.24 1.72 1.72
C PHE A 182 -0.91 1.01 1.03
N CYS A 183 -1.01 -0.30 1.25
CA CYS A 183 -2.19 -1.04 0.81
C CYS A 183 -3.40 -0.59 1.64
N PRO A 184 -4.60 -0.50 1.04
CA PRO A 184 -5.84 -0.36 1.77
C PRO A 184 -5.93 -1.30 2.95
N ASN A 185 -6.39 -0.80 4.10
CA ASN A 185 -6.60 -1.60 5.31
C ASN A 185 -5.32 -2.15 5.97
N THR A 186 -4.13 -1.66 5.60
CA THR A 186 -2.92 -2.00 6.35
C THR A 186 -3.03 -1.43 7.76
N ALA A 187 -2.88 -2.29 8.78
CA ALA A 187 -2.96 -1.85 10.16
C ALA A 187 -1.90 -0.77 10.46
N ILE A 188 -2.28 0.28 11.21
CA ILE A 188 -1.40 1.41 11.55
C ILE A 188 -0.07 0.94 12.17
N ALA A 189 -0.11 -0.10 13.01
CA ALA A 189 1.10 -0.69 13.59
C ALA A 189 2.06 -1.28 12.54
N LEU A 190 1.54 -1.84 11.44
CA LEU A 190 2.36 -2.34 10.34
C LEU A 190 2.87 -1.21 9.46
N GLN A 191 2.07 -0.17 9.24
CA GLN A 191 2.51 1.04 8.52
C GLN A 191 3.70 1.68 9.24
N LYS A 192 3.58 1.89 10.56
CA LYS A 192 4.66 2.41 11.40
C LYS A 192 5.92 1.54 11.32
N LYS A 193 5.79 0.22 11.42
CA LYS A 193 6.93 -0.70 11.26
C LYS A 193 7.61 -0.58 9.90
N ALA A 194 6.84 -0.41 8.82
CA ALA A 194 7.39 -0.23 7.48
C ALA A 194 8.20 1.08 7.40
N ILE A 195 7.67 2.18 7.94
CA ILE A 195 8.35 3.49 8.01
C ILE A 195 9.61 3.38 8.87
N ASP A 196 9.53 2.80 10.07
CA ASP A 196 10.66 2.65 10.99
C ASP A 196 11.79 1.79 10.37
N ALA A 197 11.45 0.81 9.54
CA ALA A 197 12.41 -0.06 8.85
C ALA A 197 13.04 0.58 7.60
N LEU A 198 12.40 1.62 7.03
CA LEU A 198 12.78 2.20 5.74
C LEU A 198 14.15 2.89 5.75
N PRO A 199 14.54 3.72 6.73
CA PRO A 199 15.86 4.37 6.75
C PRO A 199 17.01 3.37 6.74
N LYS A 200 16.87 2.26 7.47
CA LYS A 200 17.85 1.18 7.48
C LYS A 200 17.96 0.55 6.10
N PHE A 201 16.83 0.20 5.49
CA PHE A 201 16.79 -0.36 4.15
C PHE A 201 17.42 0.57 3.11
N ILE A 202 17.06 1.86 3.13
CA ILE A 202 17.65 2.87 2.24
C ILE A 202 19.16 2.93 2.42
N ARG A 203 19.67 3.00 3.65
CA ARG A 203 21.12 3.05 3.91
C ARG A 203 21.82 1.83 3.34
N ASP A 204 21.26 0.64 3.59
CA ASP A 204 21.86 -0.61 3.14
C ASP A 204 21.86 -0.67 1.59
N CYS A 205 20.78 -0.28 0.92
CA CYS A 205 20.70 -0.22 -0.55
C CYS A 205 21.55 0.91 -1.17
N SER A 206 21.55 2.12 -0.60
CA SER A 206 22.29 3.27 -1.12
C SER A 206 23.80 3.09 -1.00
N SER A 207 24.28 2.35 0.01
CA SER A 207 25.69 2.00 0.12
C SER A 207 26.16 1.15 -1.07
N GLU A 208 25.30 0.25 -1.57
CA GLU A 208 25.62 -0.60 -2.73
C GLU A 208 25.48 0.16 -4.05
N ILE A 209 24.45 1.00 -4.20
CA ILE A 209 24.27 1.80 -5.42
C ILE A 209 25.37 2.86 -5.53
N GLY A 210 25.81 3.47 -4.42
CA GLY A 210 26.97 4.34 -4.43
C GLY A 210 28.22 3.62 -4.94
N ILE A 211 28.43 2.36 -4.55
CA ILE A 211 29.56 1.54 -4.99
C ILE A 211 29.42 1.09 -6.45
N GLN A 212 28.23 0.66 -6.90
CA GLN A 212 28.00 0.23 -8.28
C GLN A 212 27.90 1.39 -9.27
N ALA A 213 27.32 2.53 -8.87
CA ALA A 213 27.34 3.75 -9.68
C ALA A 213 28.77 4.27 -9.82
N TYR A 214 29.57 4.27 -8.75
CA TYR A 214 31.02 4.53 -8.87
C TYR A 214 31.73 3.50 -9.75
N ALA A 215 31.40 2.21 -9.66
CA ALA A 215 32.04 1.17 -10.47
C ALA A 215 31.63 1.20 -11.95
N ASN A 216 30.44 1.68 -12.28
CA ASN A 216 29.96 1.80 -13.66
C ASN A 216 30.31 3.15 -14.30
N GLU A 217 30.40 4.22 -13.51
CA GLU A 217 30.83 5.56 -13.97
C GLU A 217 32.37 5.64 -14.09
N TYR A 218 33.10 4.89 -13.26
CA TYR A 218 34.52 4.60 -13.45
C TYR A 218 34.69 3.16 -13.93
N ASP A 219 34.43 2.94 -15.21
CA ASP A 219 34.84 1.74 -15.94
C ASP A 219 36.37 1.56 -15.80
N TRP A 220 36.77 0.92 -14.70
CA TRP A 220 38.13 0.44 -14.42
C TRP A 220 38.50 -0.75 -15.31
N ASN A 221 37.94 -0.84 -16.53
CA ASN A 221 38.72 -1.25 -17.68
C ASN A 221 39.76 -0.16 -18.02
N PHE A 222 40.60 0.14 -17.03
CA PHE A 222 41.91 0.72 -17.17
C PHE A 222 42.76 -0.31 -17.92
N ASP A 223 42.57 -0.31 -19.23
CA ASP A 223 43.62 -0.46 -20.23
C ASP A 223 44.71 -1.50 -19.93
N ARG A 224 44.32 -2.78 -19.91
CA ARG A 224 45.27 -3.89 -20.10
C ARG A 224 45.79 -4.00 -21.56
N ARG A 225 45.55 -3.01 -22.44
CA ARG A 225 46.00 -3.05 -23.85
C ARG A 225 47.28 -2.27 -24.13
N LEU A 226 47.90 -1.63 -23.14
CA LEU A 226 49.20 -0.94 -23.34
C LEU A 226 50.44 -1.75 -22.94
N SER A 227 50.33 -3.02 -22.54
CA SER A 227 51.52 -3.89 -22.42
C SER A 227 51.71 -4.72 -23.70
N GLY A 228 51.98 -4.03 -24.81
CA GLY A 228 52.60 -4.67 -25.98
C GLY A 228 54.08 -4.98 -25.68
N PRO A 229 54.61 -6.15 -26.09
CA PRO A 229 56.03 -6.47 -25.88
C PRO A 229 56.90 -5.48 -26.67
N LEU A 230 57.93 -4.92 -26.01
CA LEU A 230 59.06 -4.33 -26.72
C LEU A 230 59.67 -5.43 -27.59
N ILE A 231 59.61 -5.24 -28.91
CA ILE A 231 60.37 -6.03 -29.87
C ILE A 231 61.72 -5.33 -29.97
N ASP A 232 62.77 -6.00 -29.48
CA ASP A 232 64.18 -5.69 -29.77
C ASP A 232 64.59 -6.24 -31.14
#